data_AF-A0A7X6Q9R6-F1
#
_entry.id   AF-A0A7X6Q9R6-F1
#
_cell.length_a   1.000
_cell.length_b   1.000
_cell.length_c   1.000
_cell.angle_alpha   90.00
_cell.angle_beta   90.00
_cell.angle_gamma   90.00
#
_symmetry.space_group_name_H-M   'P 1'
#
loop_
_entity.id
_entity.type
_entity.pdbx_description
1 polymer ?
#
loop_
_entity_poly.entity_id
_entity_poly.type
_entity_poly.pdbx_seq_one_letter_code
_entity_poly.pdbx_strand_id
1 'polypeptide(L)'
;MRMELLWTILLLFTLSTSSCEAQGQPEEFINVLAGRDQQGPIFMGGKAIDENRATYYFDKLIYGDEKDFKVVDSNNEIIRVHPYEEGVTLTFKNKLPPGKRIDIVGRVRDSSGNTLSFRSGVWGYNPHVPHLLINEFTTKGSGNNPDRIELLALTEGDLAGVALFDGVNSDWESEVIFPPYQVKAGDYIVVQYGQELSGKHPIEFYGGEVGLGSYNGVITLYNAPNGELIDAVIYSNRTSESDANYGGFGTSKVFKRVEALSKSEQWLPHPITPEGAVDSTYSTATRSFCRNNALDTNTKGDWYICNTGKASFGEANSQEVYTP
;
A
#
# COMPACT_ATOMS: atom_id res chain seq x y z
N MET A 1 -30.23 3.50 -75.42
CA MET A 1 -28.88 2.89 -75.35
C MET A 1 -27.92 3.57 -74.36
N ARG A 2 -28.09 4.85 -73.96
CA ARG A 2 -27.22 5.51 -72.97
C ARG A 2 -27.61 5.30 -71.50
N MET A 3 -28.89 5.04 -71.21
CA MET A 3 -29.38 4.91 -69.82
C MET A 3 -29.12 3.50 -69.24
N GLU A 4 -29.35 2.45 -70.04
CA GLU A 4 -29.01 1.06 -69.69
C GLU A 4 -27.53 0.89 -69.34
N LEU A 5 -26.62 1.52 -70.10
CA LEU A 5 -25.19 1.48 -69.84
C LEU A 5 -24.84 2.18 -68.51
N LEU A 6 -25.52 3.29 -68.19
CA LEU A 6 -25.32 4.01 -66.94
C LEU A 6 -25.80 3.20 -65.73
N TRP A 7 -26.95 2.52 -65.84
CA TRP A 7 -27.47 1.63 -64.79
C TRP A 7 -26.58 0.42 -64.60
N THR A 8 -26.04 -0.16 -65.67
CA THR A 8 -25.12 -1.30 -65.59
C THR A 8 -23.80 -0.90 -64.92
N ILE A 9 -23.28 0.29 -65.22
CA ILE A 9 -22.08 0.84 -64.57
C ILE A 9 -22.35 1.14 -63.10
N LEU A 10 -23.50 1.73 -62.76
CA LEU A 10 -23.87 2.02 -61.38
C LEU A 10 -24.04 0.73 -60.56
N LEU A 11 -24.63 -0.32 -61.14
CA LEU A 11 -24.83 -1.62 -60.51
C LEU A 11 -23.49 -2.34 -60.26
N LEU A 12 -22.57 -2.28 -61.23
CA LEU A 12 -21.19 -2.79 -61.10
C LEU A 12 -20.41 -2.02 -60.03
N PHE A 13 -20.60 -0.70 -59.93
CA PHE A 13 -19.97 0.12 -58.90
C PHE A 13 -20.49 -0.24 -57.50
N THR A 14 -21.81 -0.40 -57.33
CA THR A 14 -22.40 -0.83 -56.06
C THR A 14 -22.00 -2.26 -55.66
N LEU A 15 -21.82 -3.17 -56.62
CA LEU A 15 -21.34 -4.53 -56.34
C LEU A 15 -19.85 -4.55 -55.94
N SER A 16 -19.04 -3.61 -56.44
CA SER A 16 -17.62 -3.49 -56.04
C SER A 16 -17.40 -2.86 -54.66
N THR A 17 -18.34 -2.03 -54.17
CA THR A 17 -18.24 -1.39 -52.84
C THR A 17 -18.99 -2.15 -51.74
N SER A 18 -19.69 -3.24 -52.09
CA SER A 18 -20.41 -4.12 -51.14
C SER A 18 -19.62 -5.39 -50.81
N SER A 19 -18.39 -5.52 -51.33
CA SER A 19 -17.41 -6.43 -50.77
C SER A 19 -17.09 -5.95 -49.36
N CYS A 20 -17.78 -6.49 -48.36
CA CYS A 20 -17.18 -6.63 -47.04
C CYS A 20 -15.80 -7.25 -47.29
N GLU A 21 -14.75 -6.46 -47.16
CA GLU A 21 -13.53 -6.99 -46.59
C GLU A 21 -13.96 -7.54 -45.22
N ALA A 22 -14.39 -8.81 -45.21
CA ALA A 22 -14.03 -9.67 -44.12
C ALA A 22 -12.51 -9.54 -44.09
N GLN A 23 -12.05 -8.62 -43.24
CA GLN A 23 -10.66 -8.46 -42.91
C GLN A 23 -10.25 -9.86 -42.50
N GLY A 24 -9.62 -10.58 -43.43
CA GLY A 24 -9.02 -11.85 -43.12
C GLY A 24 -8.04 -11.49 -42.04
N GLN A 25 -8.41 -11.76 -40.78
CA GLN A 25 -7.39 -11.94 -39.78
C GLN A 25 -6.44 -12.92 -40.47
N PRO A 26 -5.17 -12.55 -40.68
CA PRO A 26 -4.24 -13.60 -41.01
C PRO A 26 -4.42 -14.58 -39.86
N GLU A 27 -4.98 -15.76 -40.14
CA GLU A 27 -4.64 -16.93 -39.35
C GLU A 27 -3.14 -17.05 -39.56
N GLU A 28 -2.38 -16.27 -38.78
CA GLU A 28 -1.00 -16.61 -38.50
C GLU A 28 -1.11 -18.03 -37.98
N PHE A 29 -0.78 -18.99 -38.84
CA PHE A 29 -0.57 -20.35 -38.41
C PHE A 29 0.53 -20.27 -37.37
N ILE A 30 0.12 -20.24 -36.10
CA ILE A 30 1.04 -20.21 -34.98
C ILE A 30 1.71 -21.57 -35.00
N ASN A 31 2.96 -21.60 -35.43
CA ASN A 31 3.77 -22.81 -35.35
C ASN A 31 4.06 -23.07 -33.86
N VAL A 32 3.18 -23.86 -33.22
CA VAL A 32 3.28 -24.25 -31.81
C VAL A 32 4.59 -24.99 -31.51
N LEU A 33 5.22 -25.57 -32.53
CA LEU A 33 6.49 -26.28 -32.46
C LEU A 33 7.72 -25.40 -32.70
N ALA A 34 7.53 -24.11 -33.03
CA ALA A 34 8.63 -23.15 -33.23
C ALA A 34 9.27 -22.66 -31.92
N GLY A 35 8.82 -23.16 -30.76
CA GLY A 35 9.42 -22.85 -29.47
C GLY A 35 9.23 -21.40 -29.01
N ARG A 36 8.07 -20.80 -29.27
CA ARG A 36 7.73 -19.49 -28.69
C ARG A 36 7.45 -19.59 -27.18
N ASP A 37 7.63 -18.45 -26.52
CA ASP A 37 7.50 -18.15 -25.08
C ASP A 37 6.73 -19.22 -24.28
N GLN A 38 7.50 -20.11 -23.64
CA GLN A 38 6.99 -21.16 -22.75
C GLN A 38 6.73 -20.63 -21.34
N GLN A 39 7.05 -19.37 -21.07
CA GLN A 39 6.92 -18.79 -19.75
C GLN A 39 5.50 -18.25 -19.60
N GLY A 40 4.71 -18.92 -18.76
CA GLY A 40 3.38 -18.44 -18.41
C GLY A 40 3.41 -17.06 -17.76
N PRO A 41 2.25 -16.39 -17.66
CA PRO A 41 2.15 -15.10 -17.01
C PRO A 41 2.56 -15.21 -15.53
N ILE A 42 3.20 -14.16 -15.03
CA ILE A 42 3.63 -13.99 -13.65
C ILE A 42 2.65 -13.06 -12.96
N PHE A 43 2.12 -13.49 -11.80
CA PHE A 43 1.25 -12.65 -10.99
C PHE A 43 2.06 -11.58 -10.24
N MET A 44 1.70 -10.32 -10.42
CA MET A 44 2.41 -9.17 -9.84
C MET A 44 1.70 -8.60 -8.61
N GLY A 45 0.39 -8.80 -8.46
CA GLY A 45 -0.37 -8.32 -7.30
C GLY A 45 -1.81 -7.97 -7.63
N GLY A 46 -2.54 -7.46 -6.63
CA GLY A 46 -3.91 -6.99 -6.82
C GLY A 46 -4.28 -5.88 -5.85
N LYS A 47 -5.12 -4.94 -6.30
CA LYS A 47 -5.63 -3.84 -5.48
C LYS A 47 -7.08 -3.51 -5.81
N ALA A 48 -7.83 -3.06 -4.82
CA ALA A 48 -9.13 -2.46 -5.05
C ALA A 48 -8.94 -1.06 -5.66
N ILE A 49 -9.75 -0.73 -6.66
CA ILE A 49 -9.78 0.60 -7.28
C ILE A 49 -10.92 1.43 -6.69
N ASP A 50 -12.02 0.76 -6.34
CA ASP A 50 -13.16 1.35 -5.64
C ASP A 50 -13.90 0.27 -4.84
N GLU A 51 -15.07 0.62 -4.30
CA GLU A 51 -15.89 -0.25 -3.47
C GLU A 51 -16.34 -1.55 -4.17
N ASN A 52 -16.38 -1.59 -5.51
CA ASN A 52 -16.92 -2.72 -6.28
C ASN A 52 -15.95 -3.28 -7.32
N ARG A 53 -14.72 -2.75 -7.43
CA ARG A 53 -13.77 -3.17 -8.45
C ARG A 53 -12.38 -3.38 -7.88
N ALA A 54 -11.74 -4.44 -8.36
CA ALA A 54 -10.34 -4.73 -8.08
C ALA A 54 -9.62 -5.06 -9.38
N THR A 55 -8.36 -4.64 -9.49
CA THR A 55 -7.48 -5.00 -10.60
C THR A 55 -6.35 -5.87 -10.11
N TYR A 56 -6.10 -6.94 -10.86
CA TYR A 56 -5.00 -7.87 -10.68
C TYR A 56 -4.00 -7.69 -11.82
N TYR A 57 -2.73 -7.54 -11.48
CA TYR A 57 -1.65 -7.23 -12.42
C TYR A 57 -0.78 -8.45 -12.70
N PHE A 58 -0.29 -8.50 -13.92
CA PHE A 58 0.58 -9.54 -14.45
C PHE A 58 1.76 -8.90 -15.19
N ASP A 59 2.74 -9.70 -15.59
CA ASP A 59 3.90 -9.23 -16.37
C ASP A 59 3.63 -9.10 -17.88
N LYS A 60 2.45 -9.52 -18.34
CA LYS A 60 2.02 -9.51 -19.74
C LYS A 60 0.50 -9.42 -19.84
N LEU A 61 0.00 -9.12 -21.05
CA LEU A 61 -1.43 -9.14 -21.34
C LEU A 61 -2.03 -10.52 -21.11
N ILE A 62 -3.14 -10.56 -20.38
CA ILE A 62 -3.87 -11.78 -20.05
C ILE A 62 -5.33 -11.71 -20.51
N TYR A 63 -5.95 -12.88 -20.58
CA TYR A 63 -7.34 -13.11 -20.92
C TYR A 63 -8.00 -14.04 -19.89
N GLY A 64 -9.29 -13.85 -19.66
CA GLY A 64 -10.13 -14.68 -18.79
C GLY A 64 -11.58 -14.22 -18.83
N ASP A 65 -12.51 -15.14 -18.57
CA ASP A 65 -13.96 -14.89 -18.51
C ASP A 65 -14.47 -14.96 -17.05
N GLU A 66 -15.71 -14.55 -16.80
CA GLU A 66 -16.32 -14.59 -15.44
C GLU A 66 -16.25 -15.96 -14.77
N LYS A 67 -16.40 -17.05 -15.55
CA LYS A 67 -16.34 -18.44 -15.07
C LYS A 67 -14.96 -18.84 -14.54
N ASP A 68 -13.92 -18.12 -14.94
CA ASP A 68 -12.53 -18.43 -14.58
C ASP A 68 -12.14 -17.84 -13.22
N PHE A 69 -13.02 -17.05 -12.60
CA PHE A 69 -12.79 -16.42 -11.31
C PHE A 69 -13.87 -16.77 -10.30
N LYS A 70 -13.46 -16.89 -9.03
CA LYS A 70 -14.35 -17.19 -7.92
C LYS A 70 -13.88 -16.48 -6.66
N VAL A 71 -14.84 -15.93 -5.91
CA VAL A 71 -14.59 -15.40 -4.56
C VAL A 71 -14.69 -16.55 -3.56
N VAL A 72 -13.67 -16.73 -2.70
CA VAL A 72 -13.54 -17.92 -1.84
C VAL A 72 -14.50 -17.88 -0.65
N ASP A 73 -14.56 -16.73 0.04
CA ASP A 73 -15.09 -16.66 1.42
C ASP A 73 -16.12 -15.53 1.64
N SER A 74 -16.92 -15.20 0.61
CA SER A 74 -17.93 -14.16 0.76
C SER A 74 -19.23 -14.47 0.01
N ASN A 75 -20.33 -13.88 0.46
CA ASN A 75 -21.60 -13.78 -0.29
C ASN A 75 -21.49 -12.84 -1.50
N ASN A 76 -20.32 -12.79 -2.14
CA ASN A 76 -20.03 -11.92 -3.27
C ASN A 76 -19.72 -12.76 -4.50
N GLU A 77 -20.01 -12.18 -5.66
CA GLU A 77 -19.91 -12.82 -6.96
C GLU A 77 -19.23 -11.85 -7.92
N ILE A 78 -18.50 -12.39 -8.88
CA ILE A 78 -17.91 -11.59 -9.96
C ILE A 78 -18.95 -11.52 -11.07
N ILE A 79 -19.36 -10.31 -11.42
CA ILE A 79 -20.39 -10.06 -12.44
C ILE A 79 -19.81 -9.62 -13.78
N ARG A 80 -18.54 -9.21 -13.78
CA ARG A 80 -17.84 -8.78 -14.99
C ARG A 80 -16.34 -8.94 -14.83
N VAL A 81 -15.71 -9.42 -15.90
CA VAL A 81 -14.25 -9.46 -16.06
C VAL A 81 -13.86 -8.57 -17.22
N HIS A 82 -12.89 -7.68 -17.01
CA HIS A 82 -12.37 -6.80 -18.05
C HIS A 82 -10.85 -6.84 -18.08
N PRO A 83 -10.26 -7.66 -18.97
CA PRO A 83 -8.84 -7.62 -19.24
C PRO A 83 -8.46 -6.33 -19.96
N TYR A 84 -7.43 -5.64 -19.49
CA TYR A 84 -6.91 -4.42 -20.08
C TYR A 84 -5.41 -4.30 -19.77
N GLU A 85 -4.59 -4.06 -20.80
CA GLU A 85 -3.12 -4.03 -20.71
C GLU A 85 -2.58 -5.25 -19.93
N GLU A 86 -1.72 -5.06 -18.94
CA GLU A 86 -1.12 -6.12 -18.14
C GLU A 86 -1.96 -6.46 -16.90
N GLY A 87 -3.28 -6.28 -16.97
CA GLY A 87 -4.17 -6.50 -15.83
C GLY A 87 -5.57 -6.99 -16.18
N VAL A 88 -6.27 -7.43 -15.15
CA VAL A 88 -7.70 -7.79 -15.22
C VAL A 88 -8.46 -7.11 -14.10
N THR A 89 -9.46 -6.31 -14.50
CA THR A 89 -10.38 -5.69 -13.57
C THR A 89 -11.59 -6.60 -13.37
N LEU A 90 -11.81 -6.99 -12.12
CA LEU A 90 -12.98 -7.75 -11.69
C LEU A 90 -13.99 -6.78 -11.09
N THR A 91 -15.26 -6.89 -11.51
CA THR A 91 -16.37 -6.16 -10.89
C THR A 91 -17.17 -7.11 -10.01
N PHE A 92 -17.36 -6.73 -8.75
CA PHE A 92 -18.10 -7.50 -7.75
C PHE A 92 -19.55 -7.05 -7.68
N LYS A 93 -20.45 -8.03 -7.47
CA LYS A 93 -21.89 -7.80 -7.26
C LYS A 93 -22.16 -6.91 -6.06
N ASN A 94 -21.50 -7.20 -4.95
CA ASN A 94 -21.61 -6.48 -3.69
C ASN A 94 -20.32 -5.70 -3.41
N LYS A 95 -20.44 -4.64 -2.61
CA LYS A 95 -19.28 -3.86 -2.18
C LYS A 95 -18.29 -4.73 -1.40
N LEU A 96 -17.00 -4.54 -1.66
CA LEU A 96 -15.91 -5.08 -0.84
C LEU A 96 -15.90 -4.30 0.48
N PRO A 97 -16.10 -4.95 1.65
CA PRO A 97 -16.10 -4.24 2.91
C PRO A 97 -14.73 -3.58 3.19
N PRO A 98 -14.68 -2.28 3.50
CA PRO A 98 -13.44 -1.58 3.85
C PRO A 98 -12.64 -2.30 4.92
N GLY A 99 -11.32 -2.38 4.76
CA GLY A 99 -10.43 -3.04 5.72
C GLY A 99 -10.60 -4.54 5.87
N LYS A 100 -11.41 -5.18 5.01
CA LYS A 100 -11.54 -6.64 4.96
C LYS A 100 -10.83 -7.19 3.73
N ARG A 101 -9.95 -8.18 3.94
CA ARG A 101 -9.35 -8.95 2.86
C ARG A 101 -10.33 -10.00 2.35
N ILE A 102 -10.51 -10.04 1.04
CA ILE A 102 -11.31 -11.04 0.34
C ILE A 102 -10.41 -11.80 -0.63
N ASP A 103 -10.36 -13.12 -0.49
CA ASP A 103 -9.59 -13.98 -1.38
C ASP A 103 -10.35 -14.31 -2.66
N ILE A 104 -9.61 -14.24 -3.78
CA ILE A 104 -10.08 -14.58 -5.11
C ILE A 104 -9.20 -15.68 -5.65
N VAL A 105 -9.83 -16.68 -6.23
CA VAL A 105 -9.17 -17.69 -7.07
C VAL A 105 -9.48 -17.34 -8.51
N GLY A 106 -8.45 -17.27 -9.34
CA GLY A 106 -8.57 -16.93 -10.75
C GLY A 106 -7.72 -17.84 -11.61
N ARG A 107 -8.17 -18.04 -12.84
CA ARG A 107 -7.36 -18.62 -13.91
C ARG A 107 -7.28 -17.63 -15.06
N VAL A 108 -6.06 -17.35 -15.51
CA VAL A 108 -5.79 -16.47 -16.65
C VAL A 108 -4.98 -17.19 -17.71
N ARG A 109 -5.03 -16.69 -18.94
CA ARG A 109 -4.27 -17.17 -20.09
C ARG A 109 -3.61 -16.02 -20.83
N ASP A 110 -2.38 -16.20 -21.31
CA ASP A 110 -1.74 -15.23 -22.20
C ASP A 110 -2.14 -15.42 -23.69
N SER A 111 -1.60 -14.60 -24.58
CA SER A 111 -1.84 -14.73 -26.04
C SER A 111 -1.24 -16.01 -26.64
N SER A 112 -0.23 -16.59 -26.01
CA SER A 112 0.45 -17.83 -26.43
C SER A 112 -0.27 -19.10 -25.95
N GLY A 113 -1.30 -18.96 -25.12
CA GLY A 113 -2.06 -20.07 -24.57
C GLY A 113 -1.57 -20.60 -23.23
N ASN A 114 -0.49 -20.05 -22.67
CA ASN A 114 0.00 -20.43 -21.35
C ASN A 114 -0.99 -19.97 -20.29
N THR A 115 -1.21 -20.79 -19.25
CA THR A 115 -2.18 -20.47 -18.19
C THR A 115 -1.52 -20.37 -16.83
N LEU A 116 -2.02 -19.45 -16.01
CA LEU A 116 -1.72 -19.35 -14.59
C LEU A 116 -3.01 -19.47 -13.78
N SER A 117 -2.99 -20.32 -12.75
CA SER A 117 -4.00 -20.32 -11.70
C SER A 117 -3.40 -19.68 -10.45
N PHE A 118 -4.12 -18.75 -9.85
CA PHE A 118 -3.65 -18.03 -8.66
C PHE A 118 -4.74 -17.93 -7.60
N ARG A 119 -4.31 -17.74 -6.35
CA ARG A 119 -5.15 -17.30 -5.25
C ARG A 119 -4.54 -16.03 -4.69
N SER A 120 -5.29 -14.94 -4.68
CA SER A 120 -4.81 -13.66 -4.16
C SER A 120 -5.91 -12.88 -3.46
N GLY A 121 -5.53 -12.22 -2.38
CA GLY A 121 -6.44 -11.40 -1.59
C GLY A 121 -6.49 -9.97 -2.10
N VAL A 122 -7.65 -9.35 -2.02
CA VAL A 122 -7.83 -7.90 -2.19
C VAL A 122 -8.44 -7.31 -0.93
N TRP A 123 -7.89 -6.20 -0.45
CA TRP A 123 -8.46 -5.42 0.64
C TRP A 123 -9.58 -4.54 0.10
N GLY A 124 -10.74 -4.54 0.77
CA GLY A 124 -11.84 -3.65 0.40
C GLY A 124 -11.44 -2.18 0.51
N TYR A 125 -11.84 -1.41 -0.50
CA TYR A 125 -11.50 0.00 -0.63
C TYR A 125 -12.22 0.84 0.42
N ASN A 126 -11.48 1.70 1.11
CA ASN A 126 -12.03 2.68 2.04
C ASN A 126 -12.05 4.07 1.37
N PRO A 127 -13.23 4.61 1.00
CA PRO A 127 -13.34 5.94 0.39
C PRO A 127 -13.22 7.09 1.40
N HIS A 128 -13.14 6.80 2.69
CA HIS A 128 -13.22 7.78 3.77
C HIS A 128 -12.00 7.71 4.71
N VAL A 129 -10.83 7.36 4.18
CA VAL A 129 -9.58 7.36 4.96
C VAL A 129 -9.30 8.79 5.45
N PRO A 130 -9.17 9.01 6.77
CA PRO A 130 -8.81 10.33 7.30
C PRO A 130 -7.38 10.70 6.91
N HIS A 131 -7.09 11.99 6.82
CA HIS A 131 -5.71 12.46 6.75
C HIS A 131 -5.07 12.25 8.13
N LEU A 132 -4.04 11.40 8.19
CA LEU A 132 -3.37 10.98 9.41
C LEU A 132 -1.89 11.34 9.34
N LEU A 133 -1.32 11.72 10.48
CA LEU A 133 0.13 11.84 10.68
C LEU A 133 0.56 10.99 11.86
N ILE A 134 1.75 10.41 11.78
CA ILE A 134 2.47 9.88 12.94
C ILE A 134 2.85 11.08 13.80
N ASN A 135 2.37 11.12 15.04
CA ASN A 135 2.42 12.31 15.90
C ASN A 135 3.39 12.17 17.09
N GLU A 136 3.40 11.02 17.75
CA GLU A 136 4.27 10.75 18.89
C GLU A 136 4.69 9.28 18.91
N PHE A 137 5.93 8.94 19.26
CA PHE A 137 6.31 7.55 19.45
C PHE A 137 7.43 7.32 20.48
N THR A 138 7.52 6.10 21.01
CA THR A 138 8.60 5.61 21.88
C THR A 138 9.19 4.32 21.34
N THR A 139 10.51 4.16 21.46
CA THR A 139 11.26 3.00 20.90
C THR A 139 12.06 2.20 21.93
N LYS A 140 12.12 2.69 23.18
CA LYS A 140 12.92 2.09 24.27
C LYS A 140 12.03 1.73 25.44
N GLY A 141 10.92 1.08 25.14
CA GLY A 141 9.88 0.74 26.07
C GLY A 141 10.38 -0.10 27.24
N SER A 142 9.63 -0.05 28.32
CA SER A 142 9.82 -0.84 29.54
C SER A 142 8.46 -1.37 30.00
N GLY A 143 8.42 -2.29 30.96
CA GLY A 143 7.15 -2.85 31.45
C GLY A 143 6.14 -1.79 31.92
N ASN A 144 6.60 -0.66 32.47
CA ASN A 144 5.73 0.43 32.92
C ASN A 144 5.46 1.50 31.85
N ASN A 145 6.29 1.55 30.81
CA ASN A 145 6.20 2.52 29.72
C ASN A 145 6.48 1.78 28.41
N PRO A 146 5.48 1.05 27.87
CA PRO A 146 5.66 0.31 26.63
C PRO A 146 6.00 1.21 25.45
N ASP A 147 6.48 0.60 24.38
CA ASP A 147 6.55 1.29 23.09
C ASP A 147 5.15 1.62 22.60
N ARG A 148 5.02 2.81 22.04
CA ARG A 148 3.77 3.32 21.50
C ARG A 148 4.05 4.10 20.23
N ILE A 149 3.08 4.08 19.33
CA ILE A 149 2.99 4.97 18.19
C ILE A 149 1.64 5.66 18.28
N GLU A 150 1.63 6.97 18.17
CA GLU A 150 0.41 7.76 18.11
C GLU A 150 0.22 8.32 16.71
N LEU A 151 -1.01 8.26 16.23
CA LEU A 151 -1.47 8.95 15.04
C LEU A 151 -2.37 10.12 15.42
N LEU A 152 -2.24 11.24 14.72
CA LEU A 152 -3.15 12.38 14.80
C LEU A 152 -4.05 12.41 13.57
N ALA A 153 -5.36 12.41 13.78
CA ALA A 153 -6.34 12.62 12.72
C ALA A 153 -6.50 14.12 12.43
N LEU A 154 -6.09 14.56 11.24
CA LEU A 154 -6.27 15.94 10.78
C LEU A 154 -7.67 16.18 10.20
N THR A 155 -8.31 15.13 9.70
CA THR A 155 -9.69 15.16 9.22
C THR A 155 -10.50 14.03 9.86
N GLU A 156 -11.82 14.16 9.84
CA GLU A 156 -12.71 13.04 10.17
C GLU A 156 -12.65 11.94 9.08
N GLY A 157 -12.95 10.70 9.47
CA GLY A 157 -12.94 9.55 8.55
C GLY A 157 -13.05 8.20 9.25
N ASP A 158 -12.91 7.14 8.47
CA ASP A 158 -12.89 5.74 8.91
C ASP A 158 -11.47 5.16 8.81
N LEU A 159 -10.97 4.57 9.89
CA LEU A 159 -9.68 3.88 9.91
C LEU A 159 -9.69 2.52 9.19
N ALA A 160 -10.85 2.01 8.74
CA ALA A 160 -10.98 0.69 8.14
C ALA A 160 -9.89 0.40 7.09
N GLY A 161 -8.99 -0.53 7.40
CA GLY A 161 -7.95 -0.98 6.49
C GLY A 161 -6.69 -0.12 6.46
N VAL A 162 -6.66 1.05 7.10
CA VAL A 162 -5.41 1.80 7.30
C VAL A 162 -4.40 0.85 7.95
N ALA A 163 -3.14 0.92 7.50
CA ALA A 163 -2.12 -0.03 7.92
C ALA A 163 -0.88 0.71 8.45
N LEU A 164 -0.53 0.43 9.69
CA LEU A 164 0.69 0.91 10.34
C LEU A 164 1.71 -0.23 10.39
N PHE A 165 2.95 0.05 10.00
CA PHE A 165 4.04 -0.93 10.03
C PHE A 165 5.23 -0.42 10.82
N ASP A 166 5.81 -1.28 11.67
CA ASP A 166 7.21 -1.16 12.09
C ASP A 166 8.10 -1.72 10.96
N GLY A 167 8.31 -0.88 9.96
CA GLY A 167 9.03 -1.17 8.73
C GLY A 167 8.31 -0.55 7.54
N VAL A 168 8.19 -1.32 6.46
CA VAL A 168 7.44 -0.97 5.24
C VAL A 168 6.53 -2.13 4.87
N ASN A 169 5.51 -1.90 4.04
CA ASN A 169 4.52 -2.92 3.67
C ASN A 169 5.07 -4.14 2.89
N SER A 170 6.36 -4.13 2.51
CA SER A 170 7.05 -5.28 1.93
C SER A 170 8.03 -5.98 2.88
N ASP A 171 8.39 -5.34 3.99
CA ASP A 171 9.31 -5.85 5.02
C ASP A 171 9.07 -5.12 6.36
N TRP A 172 8.45 -5.80 7.32
CA TRP A 172 8.06 -5.27 8.62
C TRP A 172 8.29 -6.26 9.76
N GLU A 173 8.45 -5.75 10.99
CA GLU A 173 8.48 -6.57 12.21
C GLU A 173 7.07 -6.79 12.79
N SER A 174 6.25 -5.75 12.75
CA SER A 174 4.87 -5.76 13.22
C SER A 174 3.99 -4.93 12.29
N GLU A 175 2.72 -5.32 12.22
CA GLU A 175 1.70 -4.61 11.45
C GLU A 175 0.43 -4.44 12.29
N VAL A 176 -0.24 -3.30 12.10
CA VAL A 176 -1.58 -3.05 12.61
C VAL A 176 -2.44 -2.65 11.44
N ILE A 177 -3.45 -3.46 11.16
CA ILE A 177 -4.49 -3.15 10.18
C ILE A 177 -5.71 -2.71 10.98
N PHE A 178 -6.03 -1.43 10.92
CA PHE A 178 -7.07 -0.86 11.75
C PHE A 178 -8.45 -1.42 11.34
N PRO A 179 -9.28 -1.82 12.33
CA PRO A 179 -10.67 -2.17 12.06
C PRO A 179 -11.46 -0.91 11.69
N PRO A 180 -12.70 -1.07 11.19
CA PRO A 180 -13.59 0.07 11.03
C PRO A 180 -13.77 0.81 12.35
N TYR A 181 -13.36 2.08 12.36
CA TYR A 181 -13.43 2.95 13.52
C TYR A 181 -13.49 4.40 13.04
N GLN A 182 -14.54 5.11 13.46
CA GLN A 182 -14.76 6.49 13.06
C GLN A 182 -13.96 7.43 13.97
N VAL A 183 -13.15 8.28 13.36
CA VAL A 183 -12.37 9.31 14.04
C VAL A 183 -12.83 10.70 13.61
N LYS A 184 -12.64 11.67 14.48
CA LYS A 184 -12.85 13.10 14.23
C LYS A 184 -11.52 13.79 14.04
N ALA A 185 -11.55 14.96 13.39
CA ALA A 185 -10.41 15.85 13.36
C ALA A 185 -9.97 16.24 14.79
N GLY A 186 -8.69 16.07 15.09
CA GLY A 186 -8.10 16.29 16.41
C GLY A 186 -8.06 15.05 17.31
N ASP A 187 -8.57 13.90 16.86
CA ASP A 187 -8.46 12.66 17.62
C ASP A 187 -7.01 12.12 17.59
N TYR A 188 -6.58 11.59 18.74
CA TYR A 188 -5.29 10.92 18.93
C TYR A 188 -5.51 9.42 19.05
N ILE A 189 -4.86 8.64 18.18
CA ILE A 189 -4.99 7.19 18.08
C ILE A 189 -3.70 6.56 18.57
N VAL A 190 -3.74 5.85 19.69
CA VAL A 190 -2.54 5.25 20.29
C VAL A 190 -2.45 3.76 19.97
N VAL A 191 -1.38 3.36 19.32
CA VAL A 191 -1.00 1.96 19.11
C VAL A 191 0.02 1.58 20.18
N GLN A 192 -0.33 0.65 21.06
CA GLN A 192 0.54 0.19 22.15
C GLN A 192 1.11 -1.21 21.87
N TYR A 193 2.41 -1.35 22.09
CA TYR A 193 3.13 -2.61 22.05
C TYR A 193 3.30 -3.22 23.44
N GLY A 194 3.30 -4.54 23.55
CA GLY A 194 3.47 -5.27 24.82
C GLY A 194 2.47 -6.41 24.98
N GLN A 195 2.31 -6.91 26.21
CA GLN A 195 1.44 -8.06 26.47
C GLN A 195 -0.04 -7.72 26.47
N GLU A 196 -0.38 -6.51 26.91
CA GLU A 196 -1.76 -6.05 27.06
C GLU A 196 -1.87 -4.55 26.80
N LEU A 197 -3.07 -4.11 26.42
CA LEU A 197 -3.41 -2.69 26.31
C LEU A 197 -3.51 -2.08 27.70
N SER A 198 -3.10 -0.82 27.82
CA SER A 198 -3.10 -0.13 29.11
C SER A 198 -4.50 0.31 29.53
N GLY A 199 -5.40 0.50 28.56
CA GLY A 199 -6.73 1.08 28.77
C GLY A 199 -6.68 2.54 29.19
N LYS A 200 -5.56 3.23 28.98
CA LYS A 200 -5.35 4.62 29.43
C LYS A 200 -5.77 5.66 28.41
N HIS A 201 -5.85 5.28 27.14
CA HIS A 201 -6.09 6.20 26.04
C HIS A 201 -7.51 6.04 25.48
N PRO A 202 -8.19 7.12 25.05
CA PRO A 202 -9.56 7.04 24.53
C PRO A 202 -9.68 6.14 23.30
N ILE A 203 -8.69 6.20 22.42
CA ILE A 203 -8.59 5.37 21.21
C ILE A 203 -7.25 4.62 21.30
N GLU A 204 -7.32 3.32 21.61
CA GLU A 204 -6.14 2.48 21.83
C GLU A 204 -6.24 1.19 21.00
N PHE A 205 -5.17 0.84 20.29
CA PHE A 205 -5.05 -0.36 19.48
C PHE A 205 -3.80 -1.14 19.83
N TYR A 206 -3.85 -2.45 19.56
CA TYR A 206 -2.77 -3.36 19.87
C TYR A 206 -1.74 -3.43 18.74
N GLY A 207 -0.48 -3.09 19.04
CA GLY A 207 0.64 -3.08 18.11
C GLY A 207 1.36 -4.41 17.95
N GLY A 208 1.22 -5.32 18.91
CA GLY A 208 1.98 -6.57 18.99
C GLY A 208 2.78 -6.68 20.27
N GLU A 209 3.32 -7.88 20.56
CA GLU A 209 4.06 -8.14 21.79
C GLU A 209 5.47 -7.53 21.80
N VAL A 210 6.08 -7.45 20.63
CA VAL A 210 7.44 -6.94 20.44
C VAL A 210 7.37 -5.47 20.06
N GLY A 211 8.05 -4.63 20.84
CA GLY A 211 8.16 -3.20 20.58
C GLY A 211 9.04 -2.86 19.37
N LEU A 212 9.30 -1.57 19.20
CA LEU A 212 10.01 -1.04 18.05
C LEU A 212 11.52 -1.25 18.17
N GLY A 213 12.24 -1.13 17.04
CA GLY A 213 13.70 -1.10 17.05
C GLY A 213 14.23 0.04 17.93
N SER A 214 15.08 -0.23 18.92
CA SER A 214 15.44 0.77 19.93
C SER A 214 16.26 1.97 19.46
N TYR A 215 17.11 1.76 18.45
CA TYR A 215 18.12 2.75 18.03
C TYR A 215 18.05 3.13 16.56
N ASN A 216 17.37 2.33 15.75
CA ASN A 216 17.28 2.54 14.32
C ASN A 216 16.05 1.82 13.79
N GLY A 217 15.24 2.51 13.02
CA GLY A 217 13.99 1.95 12.51
C GLY A 217 13.26 2.88 11.57
N VAL A 218 12.19 2.33 11.00
CA VAL A 218 11.33 2.99 10.03
C VAL A 218 9.89 2.66 10.44
N ILE A 219 9.05 3.66 10.58
CA ILE A 219 7.62 3.50 10.82
C ILE A 219 6.90 4.05 9.60
N THR A 220 5.93 3.32 9.08
CA THR A 220 5.16 3.75 7.90
C THR A 220 3.67 3.55 8.09
N LEU A 221 2.90 4.49 7.54
CA LEU A 221 1.45 4.49 7.57
C LEU A 221 0.92 4.46 6.13
N TYR A 222 0.04 3.51 5.81
CA TYR A 222 -0.57 3.36 4.49
C TYR A 222 -2.09 3.45 4.57
N ASN A 223 -2.73 3.89 3.49
CA ASN A 223 -4.20 3.95 3.39
C ASN A 223 -4.87 2.56 3.27
N ALA A 224 -4.08 1.54 2.92
CA ALA A 224 -4.42 0.12 2.92
C ALA A 224 -3.12 -0.69 3.00
N PRO A 225 -3.14 -2.00 3.37
CA PRO A 225 -1.89 -2.77 3.50
C PRO A 225 -1.06 -2.83 2.21
N ASN A 226 -1.73 -2.89 1.05
CA ASN A 226 -1.08 -2.82 -0.27
C ASN A 226 -1.37 -1.48 -0.98
N GLY A 227 -1.66 -0.44 -0.19
CA GLY A 227 -2.11 0.86 -0.66
C GLY A 227 -0.98 1.85 -0.86
N GLU A 228 -1.33 3.13 -0.82
CA GLU A 228 -0.40 4.25 -0.91
C GLU A 228 0.09 4.63 0.49
N LEU A 229 1.36 5.00 0.56
CA LEU A 229 2.00 5.49 1.77
C LEU A 229 1.46 6.90 2.07
N ILE A 230 0.95 7.09 3.28
CA ILE A 230 0.39 8.34 3.82
C ILE A 230 1.49 9.16 4.51
N ASP A 231 2.19 8.55 5.45
CA ASP A 231 3.21 9.20 6.28
C ASP A 231 4.30 8.19 6.67
N ALA A 232 5.50 8.69 6.96
CA ALA A 232 6.61 7.87 7.39
C ALA A 232 7.51 8.64 8.37
N VAL A 233 8.18 7.91 9.25
CA VAL A 233 9.27 8.45 10.06
C VAL A 233 10.44 7.48 10.12
N ILE A 234 11.63 8.05 9.99
CA ILE A 234 12.90 7.32 10.13
C ILE A 234 13.62 7.89 11.34
N TYR A 235 14.10 7.01 12.21
CA TYR A 235 14.88 7.40 13.38
C TYR A 235 16.17 6.59 13.44
N SER A 236 17.26 7.23 13.88
CA SER A 236 18.58 6.59 13.98
C SER A 236 19.45 7.31 14.99
N ASN A 237 20.31 6.59 15.71
CA ASN A 237 21.44 7.18 16.46
C ASN A 237 22.78 6.98 15.74
N ARG A 238 22.73 6.58 14.47
CA ARG A 238 23.90 6.24 13.66
C ARG A 238 24.28 7.41 12.76
N THR A 239 25.46 7.30 12.17
CA THR A 239 25.99 8.19 11.14
C THR A 239 26.38 7.37 9.92
N SER A 240 26.52 8.03 8.78
CA SER A 240 27.09 7.48 7.55
C SER A 240 28.51 6.93 7.78
N GLU A 241 29.23 7.45 8.79
CA GLU A 241 30.56 6.96 9.20
C GLU A 241 30.49 5.73 10.12
N SER A 242 29.31 5.37 10.63
CA SER A 242 29.16 4.26 11.59
C SER A 242 29.40 2.88 10.95
N ASP A 243 29.22 2.75 9.65
CA ASP A 243 29.56 1.56 8.86
C ASP A 243 29.70 1.95 7.38
N ALA A 244 30.70 1.39 6.69
CA ALA A 244 30.84 1.53 5.24
C ALA A 244 29.80 0.72 4.45
N ASN A 245 29.16 -0.26 5.08
CA ASN A 245 28.08 -1.07 4.52
C ASN A 245 26.71 -0.45 4.83
N TYR A 246 25.73 -0.75 3.97
CA TYR A 246 24.31 -0.44 4.20
C TYR A 246 24.03 1.06 4.46
N GLY A 247 24.82 1.95 3.84
CA GLY A 247 24.64 3.40 3.95
C GLY A 247 24.75 3.94 5.38
N GLY A 248 25.47 3.26 6.29
CA GLY A 248 25.62 3.67 7.68
C GLY A 248 24.49 3.24 8.62
N PHE A 249 23.37 2.68 8.11
CA PHE A 249 22.24 2.20 8.93
C PHE A 249 22.52 0.88 9.67
N GLY A 250 23.68 0.25 9.42
CA GLY A 250 24.21 -0.88 10.19
C GLY A 250 23.61 -2.25 9.85
N THR A 251 22.37 -2.33 9.35
CA THR A 251 21.79 -3.60 8.90
C THR A 251 21.21 -3.48 7.49
N SER A 252 21.32 -4.56 6.71
CA SER A 252 20.71 -4.66 5.37
C SER A 252 19.19 -4.50 5.42
N LYS A 253 18.56 -4.94 6.51
CA LYS A 253 17.11 -4.84 6.75
C LYS A 253 16.66 -3.39 6.81
N VAL A 254 17.24 -2.59 7.72
CA VAL A 254 16.87 -1.17 7.82
C VAL A 254 17.21 -0.42 6.54
N PHE A 255 18.36 -0.70 5.93
CA PHE A 255 18.75 -0.06 4.68
C PHE A 255 17.72 -0.31 3.55
N LYS A 256 17.24 -1.55 3.37
CA LYS A 256 16.20 -1.85 2.38
C LYS A 256 14.88 -1.11 2.63
N ARG A 257 14.49 -0.95 3.90
CA ARG A 257 13.29 -0.19 4.29
C ARG A 257 13.45 1.30 3.94
N VAL A 258 14.63 1.86 4.17
CA VAL A 258 14.98 3.24 3.78
C VAL A 258 15.01 3.41 2.25
N GLU A 259 15.54 2.43 1.52
CA GLU A 259 15.51 2.44 0.05
C GLU A 259 14.08 2.38 -0.51
N ALA A 260 13.17 1.66 0.15
CA ALA A 260 11.75 1.66 -0.23
C ALA A 260 11.11 3.04 -0.03
N LEU A 261 11.45 3.76 1.04
CA LEU A 261 11.00 5.14 1.28
C LEU A 261 11.60 6.16 0.33
N SER A 262 12.83 5.95 -0.12
CA SER A 262 13.47 6.85 -1.09
C SER A 262 12.72 6.92 -2.44
N LYS A 263 11.76 6.01 -2.68
CA LYS A 263 10.91 6.01 -3.87
C LYS A 263 9.54 6.66 -3.65
N SER A 264 9.15 6.92 -2.40
CA SER A 264 7.81 7.41 -2.06
C SER A 264 7.72 8.91 -1.82
N GLU A 265 8.86 9.62 -1.77
CA GLU A 265 8.96 11.06 -1.43
C GLU A 265 8.42 11.43 -0.04
N GLN A 266 8.08 10.44 0.80
CA GLN A 266 7.58 10.62 2.17
C GLN A 266 8.69 10.74 3.22
N TRP A 267 9.94 10.87 2.79
CA TRP A 267 11.05 11.28 3.67
C TRP A 267 12.17 11.95 2.87
N LEU A 268 12.67 13.07 3.38
CA LEU A 268 13.61 13.96 2.72
C LEU A 268 14.76 14.34 3.68
N PRO A 269 15.93 14.73 3.14
CA PRO A 269 16.28 14.78 1.71
C PRO A 269 16.73 13.42 1.13
N HIS A 270 16.80 13.34 -0.21
CA HIS A 270 17.39 12.22 -0.93
C HIS A 270 18.87 12.49 -1.30
N PRO A 271 19.78 11.49 -1.23
CA PRO A 271 19.56 10.16 -0.65
C PRO A 271 19.34 10.26 0.86
N ILE A 272 18.48 9.38 1.40
CA ILE A 272 18.22 9.35 2.84
C ILE A 272 19.46 8.79 3.54
N THR A 273 20.00 9.55 4.50
CA THR A 273 21.15 9.14 5.33
C THR A 273 20.74 8.99 6.80
N PRO A 274 21.53 8.29 7.63
CA PRO A 274 21.27 8.18 9.07
C PRO A 274 21.15 9.56 9.76
N GLU A 275 21.95 10.54 9.34
CA GLU A 275 21.89 11.91 9.87
C GLU A 275 20.63 12.66 9.43
N GLY A 276 19.96 12.22 8.36
CA GLY A 276 18.67 12.71 7.90
C GLY A 276 17.49 12.12 8.68
N ALA A 277 17.73 11.11 9.51
CA ALA A 277 16.73 10.54 10.41
C ALA A 277 16.59 11.37 11.69
N VAL A 278 15.50 11.15 12.44
CA VAL A 278 15.31 11.70 13.77
C VAL A 278 16.33 11.06 14.72
N ASP A 279 17.12 11.88 15.43
CA ASP A 279 18.18 11.39 16.31
C ASP A 279 17.59 10.65 17.52
N SER A 280 17.80 9.33 17.59
CA SER A 280 17.30 8.48 18.68
C SER A 280 18.27 8.32 19.86
N THR A 281 19.37 9.08 19.91
CA THR A 281 20.38 8.99 20.96
C THR A 281 19.77 9.23 22.34
N TYR A 282 18.95 10.28 22.47
CA TYR A 282 18.43 10.74 23.74
C TYR A 282 17.02 10.23 24.11
N SER A 283 16.40 9.42 23.25
CA SER A 283 15.13 8.79 23.56
C SER A 283 15.28 7.77 24.68
N THR A 284 14.23 7.59 25.47
CA THR A 284 14.16 6.62 26.57
C THR A 284 12.72 6.12 26.68
N ALA A 285 12.45 5.19 27.61
CA ALA A 285 11.09 4.78 27.93
C ALA A 285 10.16 5.95 28.34
N THR A 286 10.73 7.08 28.77
CA THR A 286 9.99 8.25 29.28
C THR A 286 10.25 9.53 28.48
N ARG A 287 10.97 9.43 27.36
CA ARG A 287 11.22 10.52 26.41
C ARG A 287 10.82 10.03 25.02
N SER A 288 9.67 10.51 24.56
CA SER A 288 9.12 10.21 23.24
C SER A 288 9.64 11.18 22.20
N PHE A 289 9.54 10.75 20.94
CA PHE A 289 9.67 11.62 19.79
C PHE A 289 8.31 12.25 19.52
N CYS A 290 8.24 13.56 19.45
CA CYS A 290 7.03 14.32 19.19
C CYS A 290 7.18 15.10 17.88
N ARG A 291 6.13 15.08 17.06
CA ARG A 291 6.01 15.95 15.89
C ARG A 291 5.65 17.37 16.33
N ASN A 292 6.27 18.37 15.74
CA ASN A 292 6.10 19.77 16.10
C ASN A 292 4.89 20.39 15.40
N ASN A 293 3.85 20.75 16.16
CA ASN A 293 2.65 21.44 15.68
C ASN A 293 1.96 20.76 14.48
N ALA A 294 1.97 19.43 14.44
CA ALA A 294 1.42 18.65 13.31
C ALA A 294 1.93 19.10 11.93
N LEU A 295 3.15 19.65 11.89
CA LEU A 295 3.80 20.07 10.67
C LEU A 295 4.43 18.85 9.98
N ASP A 296 4.30 18.80 8.66
CA ASP A 296 4.85 17.72 7.86
C ASP A 296 5.60 18.28 6.66
N THR A 297 6.93 18.32 6.79
CA THR A 297 7.85 18.63 5.69
C THR A 297 8.54 17.37 5.19
N ASN A 298 8.14 16.19 5.68
CA ASN A 298 8.80 14.91 5.45
C ASN A 298 10.29 14.96 5.86
N THR A 299 10.64 15.69 6.92
CA THR A 299 12.04 15.76 7.38
C THR A 299 12.16 15.55 8.88
N LYS A 300 13.38 15.23 9.33
CA LYS A 300 13.69 15.23 10.78
C LYS A 300 13.40 16.56 11.48
N GLY A 301 13.31 17.67 10.74
CA GLY A 301 13.03 19.00 11.30
C GLY A 301 11.63 19.11 11.90
N ASP A 302 10.73 18.19 11.54
CA ASP A 302 9.38 18.12 12.07
C ASP A 302 9.35 17.53 13.49
N TRP A 303 10.47 17.02 13.99
CA TRP A 303 10.52 16.19 15.19
C TRP A 303 11.43 16.75 16.28
N TYR A 304 11.05 16.51 17.53
CA TYR A 304 11.89 16.75 18.71
C TYR A 304 11.69 15.65 19.74
N ILE A 305 12.60 15.54 20.69
CA ILE A 305 12.45 14.63 21.84
C ILE A 305 11.88 15.42 23.01
N CYS A 306 10.78 14.93 23.60
CA CYS A 306 10.19 15.56 24.79
C CYS A 306 11.03 15.27 26.05
N ASN A 307 10.90 16.12 27.06
CA ASN A 307 11.60 15.96 28.33
C ASN A 307 11.10 14.73 29.09
N THR A 308 11.91 14.26 30.04
CA THR A 308 11.61 13.07 30.83
C THR A 308 10.24 13.16 31.50
N GLY A 309 9.36 12.18 31.23
CA GLY A 309 8.03 12.10 31.82
C GLY A 309 7.02 13.06 31.21
N LYS A 310 7.32 13.62 30.03
CA LYS A 310 6.46 14.55 29.29
C LYS A 310 5.89 13.96 28.00
N ALA A 311 5.91 12.62 27.87
CA ALA A 311 5.17 11.94 26.82
C ALA A 311 3.66 12.23 26.98
N SER A 312 2.98 12.48 25.87
CA SER A 312 1.65 13.10 25.78
C SER A 312 0.65 12.26 24.99
N PHE A 313 0.85 10.94 24.97
CA PHE A 313 -0.04 10.00 24.30
C PHE A 313 -1.52 10.18 24.71
N GLY A 314 -2.39 10.39 23.71
CA GLY A 314 -3.83 10.64 23.84
C GLY A 314 -4.20 12.13 23.90
N GLU A 315 -3.24 13.04 23.85
CA GLU A 315 -3.45 14.49 23.97
C GLU A 315 -2.43 15.29 23.15
N ALA A 316 -2.47 16.62 23.22
CA ALA A 316 -1.57 17.48 22.46
C ALA A 316 -0.11 17.33 22.91
N ASN A 317 0.80 17.27 21.93
CA ASN A 317 2.24 17.09 22.17
C ASN A 317 2.81 18.11 23.17
N SER A 318 3.52 17.60 24.18
CA SER A 318 4.19 18.45 25.17
C SER A 318 5.23 19.36 24.52
N GLN A 319 5.19 20.64 24.87
CA GLN A 319 6.16 21.64 24.38
C GLN A 319 7.46 21.66 25.20
N GLU A 320 7.58 20.81 26.22
CA GLU A 320 8.79 20.70 27.03
C GLU A 320 9.84 19.85 26.31
N VAL A 321 10.71 20.51 25.54
CA VAL A 321 11.76 19.85 24.74
C VAL A 321 12.95 19.43 25.63
N TYR A 322 13.45 18.21 25.42
CA TYR A 322 14.71 17.77 26.03
C TYR A 322 15.90 18.49 25.40
N THR A 323 16.77 19.05 26.24
CA THR A 323 18.08 19.58 25.83
C THR A 323 19.18 18.74 26.50
N PRO A 324 20.11 18.15 25.72
CA PRO A 324 21.18 17.29 26.23
C PRO A 324 22.06 17.86 27.34
#